data_AF-Q0TXQ4-F1
#
_entry.id   AF-Q0TXQ4-F1
#
_cell.length_a   1.000
_cell.length_b   1.000
_cell.length_c   1.000
_cell.angle_alpha   90.00
_cell.angle_beta   90.00
_cell.angle_gamma   90.00
#
_symmetry.space_group_name_H-M   'P 1'
#
loop_
_entity.id
_entity.type
_entity.pdbx_description
1 polymer ?
#
loop_
_entity_poly.entity_id
_entity_poly.type
_entity_poly.pdbx_seq_one_letter_code
_entity_poly.pdbx_strand_id
1 'polypeptide(L)'
;MAVIGHVFSFFVDFNGAIEKGRKHFSPSRDPFAMTVAGQTIYVLTSPDDISGVWKNSKTISIDPITMDMYILGGISGKSREVMFHQHPTARYNEGTGRPLTPTQMAIELHHQQLHAGLKLDSLLQDKVIPSCFKKLDMADAMNTAILSRSEDSVIISLHDLCVDIFVTEVTQAYFGPALLQKSPNLISAFLNWEYCGWKFLFMLPDILARDMTKTKRTIIEAFANYYRQPRTRRPGSIYFVDSLEDMLAEVGLTTDEMGKFTLLHYWA
;
A
#
# COMPACT_ATOMS: atom_id res chain seq x y z
N MET A 1 -7.31 -20.23 31.28
CA MET A 1 -6.20 -19.46 30.67
C MET A 1 -5.91 -19.91 29.23
N ALA A 2 -6.92 -19.97 28.35
CA ALA A 2 -6.75 -20.47 26.97
C ALA A 2 -6.95 -19.40 25.87
N VAL A 3 -7.39 -18.19 26.26
CA VAL A 3 -7.74 -17.11 25.31
C VAL A 3 -6.54 -16.23 24.94
N ILE A 4 -5.49 -16.20 25.78
CA ILE A 4 -4.30 -15.36 25.57
C ILE A 4 -3.28 -16.03 24.62
N GLY A 5 -3.36 -17.36 24.40
CA GLY A 5 -2.61 -18.09 23.38
C GLY A 5 -1.15 -17.63 23.18
N HIS A 6 -0.75 -17.48 21.92
CA HIS A 6 0.58 -17.01 21.51
C HIS A 6 0.66 -15.48 21.40
N VAL A 7 -0.31 -14.72 21.93
CA VAL A 7 -0.46 -13.27 21.73
C VAL A 7 0.83 -12.52 22.10
N PHE A 8 1.35 -12.71 23.31
CA PHE A 8 2.53 -11.96 23.75
C PHE A 8 3.76 -12.25 22.87
N SER A 9 4.07 -13.53 22.62
CA SER A 9 5.20 -13.90 21.77
C SER A 9 5.04 -13.40 20.34
N PHE A 10 3.81 -13.40 19.83
CA PHE A 10 3.51 -12.99 18.46
C PHE A 10 3.69 -11.48 18.27
N PHE A 11 3.21 -10.65 19.21
CA PHE A 11 3.30 -9.19 19.09
C PHE A 11 4.65 -8.61 19.50
N VAL A 12 5.39 -9.26 20.40
CA VAL A 12 6.72 -8.79 20.82
C VAL A 12 7.78 -9.18 19.80
N ASP A 13 7.72 -10.42 19.29
CA ASP A 13 8.69 -10.93 18.33
C ASP A 13 8.03 -11.99 17.43
N PHE A 14 7.27 -11.50 16.44
CA PHE A 14 6.60 -12.35 15.45
C PHE A 14 7.58 -13.34 14.81
N ASN A 15 8.73 -12.87 14.34
CA ASN A 15 9.72 -13.70 13.67
C ASN A 15 10.26 -14.79 14.61
N GLY A 16 10.57 -14.44 15.86
CA GLY A 16 10.98 -15.41 16.88
C GLY A 16 9.89 -16.42 17.23
N ALA A 17 8.62 -16.02 17.24
CA ALA A 17 7.48 -16.93 17.44
C ALA A 17 7.34 -17.94 16.29
N ILE A 18 7.42 -17.47 15.04
CA ILE A 18 7.38 -18.32 13.85
C ILE A 18 8.59 -19.25 13.79
N GLU A 19 9.79 -18.75 14.08
CA GLU A 19 11.01 -19.56 14.07
C GLU A 19 11.00 -20.64 15.16
N LYS A 20 10.44 -20.36 16.34
CA LYS A 20 10.22 -21.38 17.38
C LYS A 20 9.28 -22.47 16.89
N GLY A 21 8.18 -22.12 16.24
CA GLY A 21 7.26 -23.08 15.61
C GLY A 21 7.97 -23.92 14.57
N ARG A 22 8.69 -23.29 13.63
CA ARG A 22 9.45 -23.98 12.58
C ARG A 22 10.49 -24.95 13.15
N LYS A 23 11.22 -24.56 14.21
CA LYS A 23 12.20 -25.43 14.88
C LYS A 23 11.54 -26.60 15.61
N HIS A 24 10.35 -26.40 16.18
CA HIS A 24 9.61 -27.47 16.84
C HIS A 24 9.22 -28.59 15.88
N PHE A 25 8.81 -28.24 14.66
CA PHE A 25 8.47 -29.19 13.59
C PHE A 25 9.67 -29.48 12.66
N SER A 26 10.90 -29.34 13.15
CA SER A 26 12.10 -29.72 12.40
C SER A 26 12.37 -31.23 12.54
N PRO A 27 12.80 -31.93 11.48
CA PRO A 27 13.19 -31.42 10.16
C PRO A 27 12.07 -31.36 9.12
N SER A 28 10.87 -31.86 9.42
CA SER A 28 9.80 -32.05 8.43
C SER A 28 9.25 -30.74 7.84
N ARG A 29 9.31 -29.63 8.59
CA ARG A 29 8.73 -28.32 8.23
C ARG A 29 7.20 -28.39 8.02
N ASP A 30 6.56 -29.33 8.68
CA ASP A 30 5.11 -29.53 8.60
C ASP A 30 4.36 -28.24 8.95
N PRO A 31 3.23 -27.94 8.30
CA PRO A 31 2.38 -26.82 8.66
C PRO A 31 1.96 -26.90 10.13
N PHE A 32 1.89 -25.75 10.78
CA PHE A 32 1.47 -25.67 12.18
C PHE A 32 0.47 -24.55 12.39
N ALA A 33 -0.31 -24.62 13.47
CA ALA A 33 -1.29 -23.61 13.82
C ALA A 33 -0.89 -22.88 15.10
N MET A 34 -1.16 -21.59 15.15
CA MET A 34 -1.06 -20.78 16.35
C MET A 34 -2.34 -20.02 16.61
N THR A 35 -2.81 -20.04 17.85
CA THR A 35 -3.95 -19.22 18.27
C THR A 35 -3.47 -17.87 18.79
N VAL A 36 -3.88 -16.78 18.14
CA VAL A 36 -3.57 -15.40 18.48
C VAL A 36 -4.88 -14.63 18.61
N ALA A 37 -5.15 -14.08 19.80
CA ALA A 37 -6.34 -13.28 20.10
C ALA A 37 -7.67 -13.98 19.70
N GLY A 38 -7.76 -15.30 19.88
CA GLY A 38 -8.95 -16.08 19.53
C GLY A 38 -9.06 -16.49 18.07
N GLN A 39 -8.14 -16.05 17.20
CA GLN A 39 -8.04 -16.51 15.82
C GLN A 39 -6.97 -17.58 15.67
N THR A 40 -7.23 -18.58 14.83
CA THR A 40 -6.26 -19.61 14.46
C THR A 40 -5.56 -19.21 13.18
N ILE A 41 -4.25 -18.99 13.26
CA ILE A 41 -3.38 -18.71 12.12
C ILE A 41 -2.65 -20.00 11.77
N TYR A 42 -2.80 -20.46 10.53
CA TYR A 42 -2.03 -21.56 9.98
C TYR A 42 -0.75 -21.03 9.33
N VAL A 43 0.39 -21.58 9.73
CA VAL A 43 1.72 -21.17 9.29
C VAL A 43 2.31 -22.27 8.43
N LEU A 44 2.63 -21.92 7.20
CA LEU A 44 3.25 -22.79 6.21
C LEU A 44 4.68 -22.29 5.99
N THR A 45 5.66 -23.18 6.10
CA THR A 45 7.07 -22.80 5.92
C THR A 45 7.76 -23.56 4.80
N SER A 46 7.22 -24.69 4.35
CA SER A 46 7.78 -25.43 3.21
C SER A 46 7.44 -24.72 1.89
N PRO A 47 8.36 -24.70 0.89
CA PRO A 47 8.05 -24.13 -0.42
C PRO A 47 6.87 -24.82 -1.13
N ASP A 48 6.74 -26.14 -0.96
CA ASP A 48 5.71 -26.95 -1.61
C ASP A 48 4.32 -26.62 -1.05
N ASP A 49 4.16 -26.51 0.27
CA ASP A 49 2.89 -26.15 0.89
C ASP A 49 2.47 -24.71 0.52
N ILE A 50 3.44 -23.78 0.52
CA ILE A 50 3.21 -22.39 0.10
C ILE A 50 2.75 -22.37 -1.37
N SER A 51 3.41 -23.11 -2.26
CA SER A 51 3.01 -23.23 -3.66
C SER A 51 1.61 -23.84 -3.81
N GLY A 52 1.29 -24.85 -2.99
CA GLY A 52 -0.02 -25.50 -2.95
C GLY A 52 -1.14 -24.52 -2.60
N VAL A 53 -0.94 -23.68 -1.59
CA VAL A 53 -1.90 -22.64 -1.19
C VAL A 53 -2.11 -21.60 -2.30
N TRP A 54 -1.02 -21.08 -2.87
CA TRP A 54 -1.12 -20.07 -3.94
C TRP A 54 -1.84 -20.59 -5.20
N LYS A 55 -1.71 -21.88 -5.50
CA LYS A 55 -2.42 -22.52 -6.63
C LYS A 55 -3.89 -22.81 -6.32
N ASN A 56 -4.27 -22.88 -5.05
CA ASN A 56 -5.63 -23.24 -4.64
C ASN A 56 -6.54 -22.01 -4.43
N SER A 57 -6.79 -21.30 -5.53
CA SER A 57 -7.69 -20.14 -5.55
C SER A 57 -9.18 -20.49 -5.45
N LYS A 58 -9.53 -21.78 -5.48
CA LYS A 58 -10.93 -22.25 -5.39
C LYS A 58 -11.43 -22.31 -3.94
N THR A 59 -10.57 -22.67 -2.99
CA THR A 59 -10.95 -22.82 -1.58
C THR A 59 -10.27 -21.82 -0.66
N ILE A 60 -9.24 -21.11 -1.13
CA ILE A 60 -8.51 -20.09 -0.37
C ILE A 60 -8.63 -18.77 -1.14
N SER A 61 -9.14 -17.74 -0.48
CA SER A 61 -9.32 -16.40 -1.05
C SER A 61 -8.68 -15.34 -0.17
N ILE A 62 -8.11 -14.33 -0.82
CA ILE A 62 -7.61 -13.10 -0.18
C ILE A 62 -8.72 -12.06 0.01
N ASP A 63 -9.86 -12.21 -0.67
CA ASP A 63 -10.97 -11.24 -0.66
C ASP A 63 -11.47 -10.91 0.76
N PRO A 64 -11.59 -11.87 1.70
CA PRO A 64 -11.98 -11.55 3.08
C PRO A 64 -10.98 -10.61 3.75
N ILE A 65 -9.68 -10.79 3.52
CA ILE A 65 -8.63 -9.92 4.07
C ILE A 65 -8.75 -8.52 3.45
N THR A 66 -8.94 -8.43 2.14
CA THR A 66 -9.14 -7.14 1.45
C THR A 66 -10.42 -6.44 1.94
N MET A 67 -11.50 -7.17 2.15
CA MET A 67 -12.76 -6.64 2.69
C MET A 67 -12.56 -6.09 4.11
N ASP A 68 -11.84 -6.81 4.98
CA ASP A 68 -11.51 -6.38 6.34
C ASP A 68 -10.64 -5.10 6.31
N MET A 69 -9.65 -5.03 5.42
CA MET A 69 -8.87 -3.81 5.22
C MET A 69 -9.76 -2.62 4.83
N TYR A 70 -10.77 -2.83 3.96
CA TYR A 70 -11.69 -1.75 3.56
C TYR A 70 -12.64 -1.36 4.68
N ILE A 71 -13.05 -2.30 5.53
CA ILE A 71 -13.81 -2.02 6.76
C ILE A 71 -12.98 -1.13 7.69
N LEU A 72 -11.75 -1.53 7.99
CA LEU A 72 -10.85 -0.82 8.90
C LEU A 72 -10.40 0.54 8.34
N GLY A 73 -10.29 0.63 7.01
CA GLY A 73 -10.06 1.87 6.28
C GLY A 73 -11.25 2.84 6.33
N GLY A 74 -12.43 2.37 6.72
CA GLY A 74 -13.64 3.18 6.88
C GLY A 74 -14.41 3.42 5.58
N ILE A 75 -14.28 2.53 4.59
CA ILE A 75 -15.10 2.55 3.38
C ILE A 75 -16.51 2.06 3.73
N SER A 76 -17.54 2.78 3.27
CA SER A 76 -18.93 2.48 3.65
C SER A 76 -19.36 1.08 3.19
N GLY A 77 -20.34 0.49 3.87
CA GLY A 77 -20.89 -0.82 3.48
C GLY A 77 -21.40 -0.84 2.04
N LYS A 78 -22.10 0.23 1.64
CA LYS A 78 -22.58 0.43 0.27
C LYS A 78 -21.45 0.43 -0.74
N SER A 79 -20.41 1.24 -0.53
CA SER A 79 -19.28 1.32 -1.46
C SER A 79 -18.49 0.02 -1.48
N ARG A 80 -18.31 -0.67 -0.34
CA ARG A 80 -17.69 -2.00 -0.30
C ARG A 80 -18.48 -3.02 -1.10
N GLU A 81 -19.80 -3.08 -0.97
CA GLU A 81 -20.63 -3.98 -1.78
C GLU A 81 -20.42 -3.76 -3.28
N VAL A 82 -20.46 -2.51 -3.71
CA VAL A 82 -20.23 -2.15 -5.12
C VAL A 82 -18.81 -2.52 -5.59
N MET A 83 -17.79 -2.33 -4.76
CA MET A 83 -16.39 -2.61 -5.09
C MET A 83 -16.08 -4.10 -5.27
N PHE A 84 -16.88 -4.99 -4.67
CA PHE A 84 -16.70 -6.44 -4.75
C PHE A 84 -17.70 -7.14 -5.70
N HIS A 85 -18.58 -6.38 -6.34
CA HIS A 85 -19.52 -6.90 -7.34
C HIS A 85 -19.03 -6.60 -8.76
N GLN A 86 -19.35 -7.49 -9.70
CA GLN A 86 -19.06 -7.28 -11.12
C GLN A 86 -20.06 -6.30 -11.73
N HIS A 87 -19.57 -5.38 -12.56
CA HIS A 87 -20.38 -4.43 -13.33
C HIS A 87 -20.13 -4.65 -14.84
N PRO A 88 -20.84 -5.60 -15.49
CA PRO A 88 -20.54 -5.99 -16.88
C PRO A 88 -20.66 -4.87 -17.91
N THR A 89 -21.49 -3.86 -17.63
CA THR A 89 -21.74 -2.72 -18.51
C THR A 89 -20.95 -1.47 -18.13
N ALA A 90 -20.06 -1.56 -17.14
CA ALA A 90 -19.24 -0.42 -16.74
C ALA A 90 -18.15 -0.15 -17.78
N ARG A 91 -17.84 1.14 -17.99
CA ARG A 91 -16.85 1.60 -18.97
C ARG A 91 -15.46 1.05 -18.66
N TYR A 92 -15.09 0.98 -17.38
CA TYR A 92 -13.80 0.40 -17.00
C TYR A 92 -13.66 -1.09 -17.40
N ASN A 93 -14.76 -1.80 -17.69
CA ASN A 93 -14.75 -3.18 -18.16
C ASN A 93 -14.76 -3.31 -19.70
N GLU A 94 -14.83 -2.20 -20.45
CA GLU A 94 -14.79 -2.23 -21.91
C GLU A 94 -13.49 -2.88 -22.42
N GLY A 95 -13.62 -3.87 -23.30
CA GLY A 95 -12.47 -4.58 -23.87
C GLY A 95 -11.83 -5.63 -22.96
N THR A 96 -12.32 -5.82 -21.73
CA THR A 96 -11.88 -6.92 -20.86
C THR A 96 -12.48 -8.25 -21.34
N GLY A 97 -11.71 -9.34 -21.28
CA GLY A 97 -12.18 -10.67 -21.70
C GLY A 97 -13.28 -11.25 -20.80
N ARG A 98 -13.45 -10.70 -19.58
CA ARG A 98 -14.53 -10.99 -18.65
C ARG A 98 -14.73 -9.79 -17.72
N PRO A 99 -15.97 -9.54 -17.24
CA PRO A 99 -16.20 -8.49 -16.25
C PRO A 99 -15.36 -8.68 -14.99
N LEU A 100 -14.63 -7.64 -14.59
CA LEU A 100 -13.90 -7.59 -13.33
C LEU A 100 -14.68 -6.76 -12.30
N THR A 101 -14.51 -7.11 -11.03
CA THR A 101 -14.88 -6.21 -9.93
C THR A 101 -13.95 -5.00 -9.91
N PRO A 102 -14.34 -3.86 -9.34
CA PRO A 102 -13.44 -2.72 -9.15
C PRO A 102 -12.14 -3.07 -8.40
N THR A 103 -12.19 -3.98 -7.42
CA THR A 103 -10.99 -4.46 -6.72
C THR A 103 -10.03 -5.25 -7.63
N GLN A 104 -10.56 -6.11 -8.49
CA GLN A 104 -9.77 -6.84 -9.48
C GLN A 104 -9.24 -5.91 -10.57
N MET A 105 -10.04 -4.94 -10.98
CA MET A 105 -9.64 -3.95 -11.97
C MET A 105 -8.50 -3.06 -11.45
N ALA A 106 -8.47 -2.69 -10.17
CA ALA A 106 -7.34 -1.96 -9.60
C ALA A 106 -6.01 -2.72 -9.77
N ILE A 107 -6.01 -4.04 -9.59
CA ILE A 107 -4.84 -4.91 -9.84
C ILE A 107 -4.49 -4.91 -11.33
N GLU A 108 -5.50 -5.05 -12.19
CA GLU A 108 -5.31 -5.02 -13.64
C GLU A 108 -4.75 -3.67 -14.13
N LEU A 109 -5.18 -2.55 -13.56
CA LEU A 109 -4.63 -1.23 -13.86
C LEU A 109 -3.16 -1.11 -13.44
N HIS A 110 -2.77 -1.69 -12.30
CA HIS A 110 -1.35 -1.80 -11.92
C HIS A 110 -0.56 -2.59 -12.96
N HIS A 111 -1.07 -3.76 -13.39
CA HIS A 111 -0.43 -4.55 -14.44
C HIS A 111 -0.31 -3.75 -15.73
N GLN A 112 -1.37 -3.07 -16.17
CA GLN A 112 -1.33 -2.25 -17.39
C GLN A 112 -0.33 -1.10 -17.31
N GLN A 113 -0.16 -0.48 -16.15
CA GLN A 113 0.81 0.58 -15.93
C GLN A 113 2.25 0.08 -15.95
N LEU A 114 2.49 -1.12 -15.41
CA LEU A 114 3.83 -1.68 -15.20
C LEU A 114 4.24 -2.72 -16.25
N HIS A 115 3.34 -3.09 -17.15
CA HIS A 115 3.67 -3.96 -18.27
C HIS A 115 4.65 -3.26 -19.22
N ALA A 116 5.55 -4.05 -19.83
CA ALA A 116 6.47 -3.55 -20.84
C ALA A 116 5.71 -2.79 -21.94
N GLY A 117 6.15 -1.56 -22.22
CA GLY A 117 5.54 -0.66 -23.18
C GLY A 117 5.50 0.79 -22.70
N LEU A 118 4.85 1.65 -23.50
CA LEU A 118 4.91 3.11 -23.36
C LEU A 118 4.55 3.65 -21.97
N LYS A 119 3.63 3.01 -21.24
CA LYS A 119 3.21 3.44 -19.91
C LYS A 119 4.32 3.28 -18.86
N LEU A 120 5.01 2.14 -18.88
CA LEU A 120 6.16 1.89 -18.03
C LEU A 120 7.34 2.77 -18.48
N ASP A 121 7.58 2.84 -19.79
CA ASP A 121 8.69 3.61 -20.35
C ASP A 121 8.57 5.09 -19.99
N SER A 122 7.38 5.70 -20.10
CA SER A 122 7.19 7.11 -19.72
C SER A 122 7.32 7.31 -18.20
N LEU A 123 6.85 6.36 -17.38
CA LEU A 123 7.03 6.43 -15.93
C LEU A 123 8.52 6.41 -15.56
N LEU A 124 9.30 5.53 -16.17
CA LEU A 124 10.73 5.40 -15.86
C LEU A 124 11.55 6.53 -16.45
N GLN A 125 11.44 6.78 -17.76
CA GLN A 125 12.33 7.70 -18.49
C GLN A 125 11.98 9.17 -18.24
N ASP A 126 10.69 9.51 -18.12
CA ASP A 126 10.29 10.92 -18.01
C ASP A 126 10.18 11.38 -16.55
N LYS A 127 10.09 10.44 -15.59
CA LYS A 127 9.81 10.77 -14.18
C LYS A 127 10.81 10.16 -13.21
N VAL A 128 10.82 8.83 -13.06
CA VAL A 128 11.55 8.17 -11.96
C VAL A 128 13.07 8.31 -12.13
N ILE A 129 13.64 7.93 -13.28
CA ILE A 129 15.08 7.94 -13.51
C ILE A 129 15.67 9.36 -13.40
N PRO A 130 15.09 10.40 -14.04
CA PRO A 130 15.56 11.77 -13.87
C PRO A 130 15.53 12.24 -12.41
N SER A 131 14.46 11.95 -11.67
CA SER A 131 14.35 12.29 -10.25
C SER A 131 15.42 11.59 -9.41
N CYS A 132 15.71 10.32 -9.68
CA CYS A 132 16.80 9.59 -9.01
C CYS A 132 18.15 10.28 -9.23
N PHE A 133 18.51 10.59 -10.48
CA PHE A 133 19.78 11.25 -10.79
C PHE A 133 19.88 12.64 -10.15
N LYS A 134 18.78 13.39 -10.14
CA LYS A 134 18.74 14.69 -9.44
C LYS A 134 19.02 14.54 -7.94
N LYS A 135 18.43 13.54 -7.28
CA LYS A 135 18.65 13.30 -5.84
C LYS A 135 20.03 12.70 -5.53
N LEU A 136 20.68 12.09 -6.51
CA LEU A 136 22.06 11.63 -6.43
C LEU A 136 23.07 12.74 -6.75
N ASP A 137 22.63 13.92 -7.18
CA ASP A 137 23.50 15.08 -7.32
C ASP A 137 23.90 15.59 -5.94
N MET A 138 25.10 15.21 -5.51
CA MET A 138 25.67 15.65 -4.25
C MET A 138 26.08 17.14 -4.29
N ALA A 139 26.09 17.81 -5.44
CA ALA A 139 26.30 19.25 -5.50
C ALA A 139 25.03 20.06 -5.18
N ASP A 140 23.84 19.45 -5.21
CA ASP A 140 22.58 20.13 -4.91
C ASP A 140 22.53 20.58 -3.45
N ALA A 141 22.43 21.90 -3.25
CA ALA A 141 22.31 22.50 -1.92
C ALA A 141 20.97 22.20 -1.24
N MET A 142 19.95 21.81 -2.01
CA MET A 142 18.61 21.45 -1.50
C MET A 142 18.48 19.96 -1.19
N ASN A 143 19.55 19.17 -1.34
CA ASN A 143 19.53 17.75 -1.02
C ASN A 143 19.45 17.54 0.50
N THR A 144 18.26 17.16 0.96
CA THR A 144 17.92 16.96 2.38
C THR A 144 18.59 15.75 3.00
N ALA A 145 19.14 14.83 2.21
CA ALA A 145 19.88 13.69 2.71
C ALA A 145 21.33 14.05 3.12
N ILE A 146 21.84 15.22 2.74
CA ILE A 146 23.20 15.64 3.07
C ILE A 146 23.28 16.12 4.52
N LEU A 147 24.11 15.44 5.32
CA LEU A 147 24.34 15.75 6.73
C LEU A 147 25.50 16.72 6.92
N SER A 148 26.56 16.58 6.11
CA SER A 148 27.70 17.50 6.12
C SER A 148 28.52 17.42 4.84
N ARG A 149 29.33 18.45 4.59
CA ARG A 149 30.22 18.59 3.43
C ARG A 149 31.63 18.92 3.93
N SER A 150 32.65 18.29 3.34
CA SER A 150 34.05 18.71 3.42
C SER A 150 34.58 18.99 2.01
N GLU A 151 35.83 19.41 1.89
CA GLU A 151 36.46 19.68 0.58
C GLU A 151 36.47 18.43 -0.33
N ASP A 152 36.69 17.25 0.25
CA ASP A 152 36.87 16.00 -0.51
C ASP A 152 35.71 15.00 -0.36
N SER A 153 34.70 15.28 0.48
CA SER A 153 33.65 14.30 0.77
C SER A 153 32.32 14.91 1.19
N VAL A 154 31.25 14.12 1.03
CA VAL A 154 29.90 14.43 1.49
C VAL A 154 29.42 13.28 2.37
N ILE A 155 28.92 13.61 3.55
CA ILE A 155 28.27 12.63 4.44
C ILE A 155 26.76 12.75 4.22
N ILE A 156 26.12 11.61 3.95
CA ILE A 156 24.68 11.52 3.71
C ILE A 156 23.99 10.56 4.68
N SER A 157 22.72 10.83 4.93
CA SER A 157 21.78 9.87 5.51
C SER A 157 21.26 8.97 4.38
N LEU A 158 21.70 7.71 4.36
CA LEU A 158 21.20 6.74 3.38
C LEU A 158 19.68 6.54 3.52
N HIS A 159 19.18 6.57 4.75
CA HIS A 159 17.75 6.51 5.03
C HIS A 159 17.00 7.66 4.34
N ASP A 160 17.43 8.90 4.54
CA ASP A 160 16.72 10.06 3.99
C ASP A 160 16.85 10.14 2.47
N LEU A 161 17.98 9.71 1.91
CA LEU A 161 18.15 9.56 0.46
C LEU A 161 17.15 8.55 -0.12
N CYS A 162 17.00 7.39 0.53
CA CYS A 162 16.05 6.36 0.11
C CYS A 162 14.60 6.83 0.26
N VAL A 163 14.26 7.53 1.34
CA VAL A 163 12.93 8.13 1.52
C VAL A 163 12.63 9.12 0.41
N ASP A 164 13.57 10.01 0.10
CA ASP A 164 13.39 10.98 -0.97
C ASP A 164 13.17 10.30 -2.32
N ILE A 165 14.04 9.36 -2.69
CA ILE A 165 13.96 8.70 -3.99
C ILE A 165 12.73 7.78 -4.09
N PHE A 166 12.54 6.87 -3.15
CA PHE A 166 11.54 5.79 -3.30
C PHE A 166 10.15 6.17 -2.80
N VAL A 167 10.03 7.16 -1.90
CA VAL A 167 8.73 7.59 -1.38
C VAL A 167 8.36 8.92 -1.99
N THR A 168 9.16 9.96 -1.79
CA THR A 168 8.81 11.33 -2.23
C THR A 168 8.74 11.45 -3.75
N GLU A 169 9.78 11.03 -4.47
CA GLU A 169 9.84 11.15 -5.93
C GLU A 169 8.89 10.19 -6.64
N VAL A 170 8.74 8.95 -6.17
CA VAL A 170 7.74 8.01 -6.73
C VAL A 170 6.32 8.52 -6.54
N THR A 171 6.00 9.12 -5.37
CA THR A 171 4.70 9.77 -5.14
C THR A 171 4.45 10.89 -6.14
N GLN A 172 5.44 11.76 -6.37
CA GLN A 172 5.32 12.82 -7.38
C GLN A 172 5.24 12.27 -8.80
N ALA A 173 5.96 11.19 -9.11
CA ALA A 173 5.90 10.55 -10.40
C ALA A 173 4.48 10.05 -10.69
N TYR A 174 3.84 9.38 -9.73
CA TYR A 174 2.50 8.81 -9.85
C TYR A 174 1.38 9.86 -9.87
N PHE A 175 1.40 10.82 -8.94
CA PHE A 175 0.28 11.74 -8.70
C PHE A 175 0.51 13.15 -9.25
N GLY A 176 1.73 13.45 -9.69
CA GLY A 176 2.17 14.80 -10.02
C GLY A 176 2.50 15.64 -8.78
N PRO A 177 3.05 16.85 -8.98
CA PRO A 177 3.57 17.69 -7.89
C PRO A 177 2.46 18.28 -6.99
N ALA A 178 1.23 18.38 -7.50
CA ALA A 178 0.12 19.04 -6.80
C ALA A 178 -0.25 18.35 -5.48
N LEU A 179 -0.04 17.04 -5.36
CA LEU A 179 -0.30 16.27 -4.14
C LEU A 179 0.57 16.77 -2.98
N LEU A 180 1.89 16.77 -3.15
CA LEU A 180 2.81 17.17 -2.09
C LEU A 180 2.84 18.68 -1.84
N GLN A 181 2.57 19.49 -2.87
CA GLN A 181 2.42 20.94 -2.69
C GLN A 181 1.26 21.30 -1.75
N LYS A 182 0.17 20.52 -1.78
CA LYS A 182 -1.01 20.76 -0.93
C LYS A 182 -1.01 19.93 0.35
N SER A 183 -0.26 18.85 0.38
CA SER A 183 -0.14 17.96 1.53
C SER A 183 1.33 17.68 1.82
N PRO A 184 2.09 18.71 2.27
CA PRO A 184 3.53 18.56 2.52
C PRO A 184 3.84 17.56 3.63
N ASN A 185 2.87 17.29 4.50
CA ASN A 185 2.99 16.32 5.58
C ASN A 185 2.63 14.88 5.16
N LEU A 186 2.30 14.62 3.88
CA LEU A 186 1.94 13.28 3.43
C LEU A 186 3.08 12.28 3.63
N ILE A 187 4.30 12.64 3.20
CA ILE A 187 5.45 11.75 3.29
C ILE A 187 5.77 11.41 4.76
N SER A 188 5.80 12.42 5.64
CA SER A 188 6.03 12.18 7.06
C SER A 188 4.90 11.39 7.72
N ALA A 189 3.64 11.60 7.33
CA ALA A 189 2.53 10.77 7.80
C ALA A 189 2.65 9.32 7.33
N PHE A 190 3.10 9.10 6.09
CA PHE A 190 3.33 7.78 5.53
C PHE A 190 4.48 7.03 6.24
N LEU A 191 5.61 7.68 6.49
CA LEU A 191 6.70 7.05 7.25
C LEU A 191 6.29 6.68 8.69
N ASN A 192 5.48 7.53 9.33
CA ASN A 192 4.91 7.18 10.63
C ASN A 192 3.92 6.00 10.51
N TRP A 193 3.12 5.96 9.44
CA TRP A 193 2.26 4.83 9.12
C TRP A 193 3.05 3.53 8.95
N GLU A 194 4.18 3.53 8.23
CA GLU A 194 5.05 2.34 8.12
C GLU A 194 5.46 1.78 9.49
N TYR A 195 5.72 2.65 10.46
CA TYR A 195 6.11 2.24 11.81
C TYR A 195 4.94 1.69 12.65
N CYS A 196 3.73 2.23 12.49
CA CYS A 196 2.58 1.92 13.35
C CYS A 196 1.43 1.16 12.64
N GLY A 197 1.54 0.89 11.34
CA GLY A 197 0.52 0.26 10.50
C GLY A 197 0.20 -1.18 10.89
N TRP A 198 1.11 -1.87 11.59
CA TRP A 198 0.80 -3.17 12.20
C TRP A 198 -0.42 -3.10 13.12
N LYS A 199 -0.65 -1.98 13.81
CA LYS A 199 -1.82 -1.79 14.68
C LYS A 199 -3.13 -1.84 13.90
N PHE A 200 -3.10 -1.41 12.63
CA PHE A 200 -4.22 -1.50 11.70
C PHE A 200 -4.50 -2.96 11.31
N LEU A 201 -3.46 -3.72 10.91
CA LEU A 201 -3.60 -5.14 10.55
C LEU A 201 -4.16 -5.99 11.70
N PHE A 202 -3.77 -5.66 12.93
CA PHE A 202 -4.23 -6.38 14.13
C PHE A 202 -5.46 -5.76 14.79
N MET A 203 -6.12 -4.82 14.12
CA MET A 203 -7.41 -4.25 14.53
C MET A 203 -7.40 -3.70 15.96
N LEU A 204 -6.29 -3.07 16.37
CA LEU A 204 -6.22 -2.49 17.71
C LEU A 204 -7.25 -1.36 17.87
N PRO A 205 -7.94 -1.27 19.02
CA PRO A 205 -8.84 -0.16 19.29
C PRO A 205 -8.13 1.19 19.19
N ASP A 206 -8.83 2.22 18.68
CA ASP A 206 -8.27 3.56 18.46
C ASP A 206 -7.59 4.16 19.70
N ILE A 207 -8.08 3.83 20.90
CA ILE A 207 -7.50 4.29 22.17
C ILE A 207 -6.06 3.81 22.34
N LEU A 208 -5.74 2.61 21.85
CA LEU A 208 -4.40 1.99 21.89
C LEU A 208 -3.57 2.27 20.63
N ALA A 209 -4.18 2.89 19.60
CA ALA A 209 -3.58 3.09 18.29
C ALA A 209 -3.67 4.55 17.82
N ARG A 210 -3.69 5.52 18.74
CA ARG A 210 -3.88 6.95 18.42
C ARG A 210 -2.87 7.51 17.43
N ASP A 211 -1.63 7.05 17.48
CA ASP A 211 -0.57 7.37 16.53
C ASP A 211 -0.93 6.90 15.13
N MET A 212 -1.34 5.63 14.99
CA MET A 212 -1.81 5.05 13.73
C MET A 212 -3.08 5.73 13.22
N THR A 213 -4.07 5.99 14.07
CA THR A 213 -5.31 6.65 13.66
C THR A 213 -5.04 8.09 13.19
N LYS A 214 -4.07 8.80 13.82
CA LYS A 214 -3.64 10.12 13.38
C LYS A 214 -2.99 10.09 11.99
N THR A 215 -2.04 9.18 11.76
CA THR A 215 -1.35 9.07 10.47
C THR A 215 -2.29 8.63 9.36
N LYS A 216 -3.13 7.62 9.63
CA LYS A 216 -4.22 7.16 8.74
C LYS A 216 -5.06 8.31 8.23
N ARG A 217 -5.54 9.15 9.16
CA ARG A 217 -6.37 10.31 8.83
C ARG A 217 -5.63 11.31 7.95
N THR A 218 -4.39 11.66 8.29
CA THR A 218 -3.60 12.61 7.48
C THR A 218 -3.41 12.13 6.05
N ILE A 219 -3.12 10.84 5.85
CA ILE A 219 -2.93 10.27 4.50
C ILE A 219 -4.25 10.26 3.73
N ILE A 220 -5.34 9.82 4.35
CA ILE A 220 -6.68 9.83 3.75
C ILE A 220 -7.08 11.25 3.33
N GLU A 221 -6.89 12.24 4.22
CA GLU A 221 -7.21 13.63 3.94
C GLU A 221 -6.38 14.19 2.77
N ALA A 222 -5.10 13.83 2.68
CA ALA A 222 -4.24 14.22 1.57
C ALA A 222 -4.78 13.74 0.22
N PHE A 223 -5.08 12.44 0.11
CA PHE A 223 -5.63 11.86 -1.12
C PHE A 223 -7.06 12.34 -1.41
N ALA A 224 -7.91 12.47 -0.39
CA ALA A 224 -9.26 13.03 -0.59
C ALA A 224 -9.21 14.47 -1.11
N ASN A 225 -8.29 15.30 -0.58
CA ASN A 225 -8.07 16.66 -1.07
C ASN A 225 -7.49 16.70 -2.48
N TYR A 226 -6.70 15.70 -2.86
CA TYR A 226 -6.22 15.54 -4.23
C TYR A 226 -7.38 15.28 -5.21
N TYR A 227 -8.24 14.29 -4.93
CA TYR A 227 -9.37 13.95 -5.80
C TYR A 227 -10.47 15.02 -5.84
N ARG A 228 -10.65 15.82 -4.77
CA ARG A 228 -11.56 16.99 -4.78
C ARG A 228 -11.17 18.04 -5.81
N GLN A 229 -9.93 18.05 -6.28
CA GLN A 229 -9.47 19.01 -7.27
C GLN A 229 -9.75 18.51 -8.69
N PRO A 230 -10.14 19.41 -9.61
CA PRO A 230 -10.24 19.05 -11.02
C PRO A 230 -8.85 18.66 -11.55
N ARG A 231 -8.81 17.68 -12.46
CA ARG A 231 -7.55 17.17 -13.08
C ARG A 231 -6.66 18.28 -13.64
N THR A 232 -7.27 19.32 -14.21
CA THR A 232 -6.56 20.49 -14.74
C THR A 232 -5.71 21.24 -13.71
N ARG A 233 -6.03 21.10 -12.41
CA ARG A 233 -5.25 21.69 -11.29
C ARG A 233 -4.24 20.73 -10.67
N ARG A 234 -4.20 19.47 -11.10
CA ARG A 234 -3.26 18.44 -10.65
C ARG A 234 -2.66 17.68 -11.84
N PRO A 235 -2.02 18.38 -12.79
CA PRO A 235 -1.43 17.74 -13.95
C PRO A 235 -0.28 16.81 -13.56
N GLY A 236 0.02 15.86 -14.44
CA GLY A 236 1.19 15.00 -14.33
C GLY A 236 0.97 13.71 -13.55
N SER A 237 -0.26 13.34 -13.24
CA SER A 237 -0.58 11.96 -12.86
C SER A 237 -0.24 10.97 -13.98
N ILE A 238 -0.04 9.71 -13.63
CA ILE A 238 0.13 8.61 -14.60
C ILE A 238 -1.21 7.95 -14.93
N TYR A 239 -1.18 7.12 -15.98
CA TYR A 239 -2.35 6.35 -16.44
C TYR A 239 -3.07 5.61 -15.30
N PHE A 240 -2.32 4.94 -14.42
CA PHE A 240 -2.90 4.23 -13.28
C PHE A 240 -3.79 5.13 -12.41
N VAL A 241 -3.28 6.29 -11.99
CA VAL A 241 -3.98 7.20 -11.08
C VAL A 241 -5.26 7.75 -11.72
N ASP A 242 -5.18 8.16 -12.99
CA ASP A 242 -6.34 8.68 -13.70
C ASP A 242 -7.40 7.61 -13.94
N SER A 243 -6.96 6.42 -14.38
CA SER A 243 -7.89 5.30 -14.65
C SER A 243 -8.53 4.76 -13.37
N LEU A 244 -7.77 4.74 -12.27
CA LEU A 244 -8.29 4.35 -10.97
C LEU A 244 -9.35 5.35 -10.50
N GLU A 245 -9.07 6.65 -10.59
CA GLU A 245 -10.03 7.68 -10.24
C GLU A 245 -11.32 7.56 -11.07
N ASP A 246 -11.21 7.38 -12.39
CA ASP A 246 -12.37 7.25 -13.28
C ASP A 246 -13.23 6.05 -12.90
N MET A 247 -12.61 4.90 -12.64
CA MET A 247 -13.30 3.70 -12.18
C MET A 247 -14.01 3.93 -10.85
N LEU A 248 -13.31 4.47 -9.83
CA LEU A 248 -13.90 4.70 -8.50
C LEU A 248 -15.06 5.72 -8.57
N ALA A 249 -14.93 6.74 -9.42
CA ALA A 249 -15.98 7.74 -9.62
C ALA A 249 -17.20 7.14 -10.34
N GLU A 250 -16.97 6.31 -11.36
CA GLU A 250 -18.02 5.63 -12.11
C GLU A 250 -18.88 4.75 -11.20
N VAL A 251 -18.26 4.02 -10.27
CA VAL A 251 -18.99 3.17 -9.32
C VAL A 251 -19.52 3.95 -8.10
N GLY A 252 -19.37 5.27 -8.10
CA GLY A 252 -20.03 6.18 -7.16
C GLY A 252 -19.32 6.39 -5.82
N LEU A 253 -18.02 6.09 -5.71
CA LEU A 253 -17.27 6.45 -4.51
C LEU A 253 -17.16 7.97 -4.38
N THR A 254 -17.31 8.45 -3.16
CA THR A 254 -17.00 9.85 -2.86
C THR A 254 -15.49 10.08 -2.87
N THR A 255 -15.04 11.34 -3.01
CA THR A 255 -13.60 11.68 -2.92
C THR A 255 -12.99 11.29 -1.57
N ASP A 256 -13.78 11.27 -0.49
CA ASP A 256 -13.35 10.79 0.83
C ASP A 256 -13.07 9.28 0.81
N GLU A 257 -13.96 8.50 0.20
CA GLU A 257 -13.79 7.06 0.01
C GLU A 257 -12.66 6.73 -0.97
N MET A 258 -12.46 7.53 -2.00
CA MET A 258 -11.28 7.42 -2.88
C MET A 258 -9.99 7.64 -2.10
N GLY A 259 -9.97 8.59 -1.14
CA GLY A 259 -8.83 8.79 -0.25
C GLY A 259 -8.53 7.57 0.64
N LYS A 260 -9.58 6.97 1.21
CA LYS A 260 -9.50 5.72 2.00
C LYS A 260 -9.00 4.54 1.17
N PHE A 261 -9.52 4.39 -0.03
CA PHE A 261 -9.10 3.35 -0.97
C PHE A 261 -7.64 3.55 -1.39
N THR A 262 -7.26 4.78 -1.72
CA THR A 262 -5.91 5.11 -2.19
C THR A 262 -4.86 4.93 -1.09
N LEU A 263 -5.16 5.23 0.18
CA LEU A 263 -4.26 4.89 1.29
C LEU A 263 -3.82 3.42 1.23
N LEU A 264 -4.76 2.49 1.04
CA LEU A 264 -4.46 1.06 1.08
C LEU A 264 -3.63 0.61 -0.13
N HIS A 265 -3.80 1.24 -1.28
CA HIS A 265 -3.03 0.94 -2.50
C HIS A 265 -1.68 1.66 -2.54
N TYR A 266 -1.59 2.82 -1.88
CA TYR A 266 -0.34 3.56 -1.71
C TYR A 266 0.60 2.86 -0.71
N TRP A 267 0.02 2.09 0.22
CA TRP A 267 0.76 1.28 1.19
C TRP A 267 1.16 -0.11 0.68
N ALA A 268 0.34 -0.71 -0.20
CA ALA A 268 0.58 -2.03 -0.77
C ALA A 268 1.76 -2.05 -1.75
#